data_AF-A0A938YZM7-F1
#
_entry.id   AF-A0A938YZM7-F1
#
_cell.length_a   1.000
_cell.length_b   1.000
_cell.length_c   1.000
_cell.angle_alpha   90.00
_cell.angle_beta   90.00
_cell.angle_gamma   90.00
#
_symmetry.space_group_name_H-M   'P 1'
#
loop_
_entity.id
_entity.type
_entity.pdbx_description
1 polymer ?
#
loop_
_entity_poly.entity_id
_entity_poly.type
_entity_poly.pdbx_seq_one_letter_code
_entity_poly.pdbx_strand_id
1 'polypeptide(L)'
;MRILKLFKKHVPALFTAIVLIVISCNADLALPTYMSDIVDVGVQQGGIASPVPDTIRAESLDDLELFMSAKDAKAVEAVFSKADNNGIRTYKGTEEERGDGGKIADTMSLPETVVLSLNQGIDADSMGDMTGASTEASDGGAAQAMPTPEQMAAMTPEQLAEMQQKAAAAQSMQKQIDADGGKITMKSLRLGVEGGLIDQGKLVEGANDMADKMGSMSGSIVTQRAVSYVQDEYKAQGIDPADVQNAYLGRMATTMFGLCLVSLVATILTGAVASRTACSIARDLRRETFNKVMHFSPAEVGKFSQASLITRCTNDIQQIQ
;
A
#
# COMPACT_ATOMS: atom_id res chain seq x y z
N MET A 1 -36.17 21.97 33.75
CA MET A 1 -35.86 22.54 32.41
C MET A 1 -35.70 24.09 32.37
N ARG A 2 -35.28 24.79 33.45
CA ARG A 2 -35.00 26.25 33.38
C ARG A 2 -33.52 26.58 33.09
N ILE A 3 -32.59 25.69 33.44
CA ILE A 3 -31.15 25.88 33.26
C ILE A 3 -30.72 25.89 31.79
N LEU A 4 -31.36 25.08 30.94
CA LEU A 4 -31.09 25.03 29.50
C LEU A 4 -31.40 26.36 28.77
N LYS A 5 -32.23 27.24 29.36
CA LYS A 5 -32.47 28.58 28.78
C LYS A 5 -31.26 29.50 28.92
N LEU A 6 -30.42 29.32 29.94
CA LEU A 6 -29.18 30.10 30.11
C LEU A 6 -28.14 29.72 29.04
N PHE A 7 -28.12 28.45 28.61
CA PHE A 7 -27.25 27.97 27.54
C PHE A 7 -27.60 28.51 26.15
N LYS A 8 -28.82 29.01 25.92
CA LYS A 8 -29.25 29.51 24.59
C LYS A 8 -28.37 30.62 24.04
N LYS A 9 -27.79 31.46 24.90
CA LYS A 9 -26.86 32.53 24.50
C LYS A 9 -25.44 32.04 24.21
N HIS A 10 -25.10 30.82 24.63
CA HIS A 10 -23.76 30.23 24.55
C HIS A 10 -23.69 29.02 23.60
N VAL A 11 -24.75 28.74 22.85
CA VAL A 11 -24.80 27.65 21.84
C VAL A 11 -23.63 27.71 20.85
N PRO A 12 -23.21 28.88 20.32
CA PRO A 12 -22.06 28.92 19.41
C PRO A 12 -20.76 28.44 20.07
N ALA A 13 -20.51 28.83 21.32
CA ALA A 13 -19.31 28.42 22.05
C ALA A 13 -19.32 26.91 22.36
N LEU A 14 -20.48 26.36 22.70
CA LEU A 14 -20.66 24.91 22.89
C LEU A 14 -20.39 24.16 21.58
N PHE A 15 -20.91 24.65 20.45
CA PHE A 15 -20.66 24.05 19.15
C PHE A 15 -19.17 24.10 18.78
N THR A 16 -18.50 25.24 18.99
CA THR A 16 -17.05 25.36 18.77
C THR A 16 -16.27 24.37 19.63
N ALA A 17 -16.62 24.20 20.91
CA ALA A 17 -15.98 23.22 21.78
C ALA A 17 -16.17 21.78 21.27
N ILE A 18 -17.38 21.42 20.82
CA ILE A 18 -17.64 20.10 20.24
C ILE A 18 -16.79 19.87 18.98
N VAL A 19 -16.71 20.86 18.08
CA VAL A 19 -15.88 20.77 16.88
C VAL A 19 -14.41 20.57 17.24
N LEU A 20 -13.89 21.32 18.22
CA LEU A 20 -12.49 21.17 18.67
C LEU A 20 -12.24 19.79 19.29
N ILE A 21 -13.18 19.25 20.05
CA ILE A 21 -13.09 17.89 20.60
C ILE A 21 -13.10 16.85 19.49
N VAL A 22 -13.95 16.99 18.47
CA VAL A 22 -13.97 16.07 17.32
C VAL A 22 -12.63 16.10 16.60
N ILE A 23 -12.03 17.27 16.41
CA ILE A 23 -10.70 17.41 15.79
C ILE A 23 -9.63 16.71 16.64
N SER A 24 -9.57 16.94 17.95
CA SER A 24 -8.56 16.31 18.81
C SER A 24 -8.75 14.80 18.88
N CYS A 25 -9.99 14.33 19.04
CA CYS A 25 -10.30 12.90 19.08
C CYS A 25 -9.95 12.20 17.77
N ASN A 26 -10.22 12.83 16.62
CA ASN A 26 -9.86 12.25 15.32
C ASN A 26 -8.34 12.17 15.13
N ALA A 27 -7.61 13.19 15.57
CA ALA A 27 -6.14 13.19 15.56
C ALA A 27 -5.57 12.06 16.45
N ASP A 28 -6.09 11.91 17.67
CA ASP A 28 -5.65 10.88 18.60
C ASP A 28 -6.02 9.47 18.13
N LEU A 29 -7.19 9.30 17.48
CA LEU A 29 -7.64 8.01 16.94
C LEU A 29 -6.82 7.56 15.72
N ALA A 30 -6.18 8.48 15.01
CA ALA A 30 -5.34 8.16 13.87
C ALA A 30 -3.92 7.69 14.28
N LEU A 31 -3.43 8.06 15.47
CA LEU A 31 -2.07 7.72 15.92
C LEU A 31 -1.79 6.21 15.97
N PRO A 32 -2.70 5.34 16.47
CA PRO A 32 -2.49 3.89 16.44
C PRO A 32 -2.29 3.33 15.03
N THR A 33 -3.00 3.86 14.03
CA THR A 33 -2.84 3.45 12.64
C THR A 33 -1.43 3.80 12.13
N TYR A 34 -0.98 5.04 12.34
CA TYR A 34 0.39 5.43 11.94
C TYR A 34 1.48 4.65 12.70
N MET A 35 1.22 4.23 13.94
CA MET A 35 2.14 3.35 14.68
C MET A 35 2.21 1.95 14.06
N SER A 36 1.08 1.39 13.62
CA SER A 36 1.06 0.13 12.85
C SER A 36 1.85 0.30 11.56
N ASP A 37 1.57 1.35 10.80
CA ASP A 37 2.21 1.60 9.50
C ASP A 37 3.72 1.82 9.62
N ILE A 38 4.19 2.44 10.70
CA ILE A 38 5.63 2.58 10.96
C ILE A 38 6.30 1.21 11.14
N VAL A 39 5.64 0.28 11.85
CA VAL A 39 6.21 -1.05 12.10
C VAL A 39 6.06 -1.93 10.86
N ASP A 40 4.85 -2.03 10.32
CA ASP A 40 4.51 -2.96 9.24
C ASP A 40 5.12 -2.49 7.92
N VAL A 41 4.88 -1.25 7.51
CA VAL A 41 5.42 -0.71 6.25
C VAL A 41 6.85 -0.20 6.44
N GLY A 42 7.07 0.62 7.47
CA GLY A 42 8.37 1.25 7.68
C GLY A 42 9.48 0.25 8.00
N VAL A 43 9.30 -0.56 9.05
CA VAL A 43 10.35 -1.46 9.54
C VAL A 43 10.32 -2.82 8.85
N GLN A 44 9.18 -3.50 8.75
CA GLN A 44 9.12 -4.85 8.20
C GLN A 44 9.23 -4.87 6.67
N GLN A 45 8.60 -3.92 5.96
CA GLN A 45 8.60 -3.86 4.50
C GLN A 45 9.67 -2.93 3.89
N GLY A 46 10.46 -2.25 4.73
CA GLY A 46 11.52 -1.34 4.26
C GLY A 46 11.01 -0.04 3.65
N GLY A 47 9.83 0.46 4.08
CA GLY A 47 9.22 1.70 3.60
C GLY A 47 8.41 1.57 2.32
N ILE A 48 8.23 0.36 1.79
CA ILE A 48 7.44 0.10 0.58
C ILE A 48 5.98 -0.15 0.99
N ALA A 49 5.12 0.83 0.73
CA ALA A 49 3.73 0.82 1.18
C ALA A 49 2.77 0.01 0.29
N SER A 50 3.21 -0.37 -0.91
CA SER A 50 2.38 -0.99 -1.93
C SER A 50 3.11 -2.18 -2.56
N PRO A 51 2.40 -3.29 -2.83
CA PRO A 51 2.93 -4.40 -3.63
C PRO A 51 3.47 -3.98 -4.99
N VAL A 52 2.86 -2.95 -5.60
CA VAL A 52 3.24 -2.44 -6.93
C VAL A 52 4.28 -1.32 -6.77
N PRO A 53 5.38 -1.34 -7.53
CA PRO A 53 6.44 -0.33 -7.43
C PRO A 53 6.00 1.06 -7.92
N ASP A 54 6.57 2.12 -7.33
CA ASP A 54 6.41 3.49 -7.83
C ASP A 54 7.11 3.67 -9.18
N THR A 55 8.28 3.04 -9.31
CA THR A 55 9.12 3.08 -10.50
C THR A 55 9.61 1.68 -10.86
N ILE A 56 9.55 1.33 -12.13
CA ILE A 56 9.98 0.03 -12.64
C ILE A 56 10.81 0.22 -13.92
N ARG A 57 11.89 -0.55 -14.10
CA ARG A 57 12.61 -0.57 -15.38
C ARG A 57 11.72 -1.15 -16.48
N ALA A 58 11.84 -0.62 -17.69
CA ALA A 58 11.08 -1.09 -18.84
C ALA A 58 11.29 -2.59 -19.08
N GLU A 59 12.53 -3.07 -18.99
CA GLU A 59 12.84 -4.50 -19.10
C GLU A 59 12.13 -5.38 -18.05
N SER A 60 12.00 -4.88 -16.82
CA SER A 60 11.36 -5.61 -15.73
C SER A 60 9.85 -5.67 -15.94
N LEU A 61 9.24 -4.60 -16.48
CA LEU A 61 7.83 -4.60 -16.84
C LEU A 61 7.56 -5.54 -18.02
N ASP A 62 8.42 -5.50 -19.05
CA ASP A 62 8.33 -6.41 -20.21
C ASP A 62 8.43 -7.89 -19.75
N ASP A 63 9.26 -8.18 -18.75
CA ASP A 63 9.36 -9.52 -18.13
C ASP A 63 8.07 -9.95 -17.42
N LEU A 64 7.37 -9.04 -16.74
CA LEU A 64 6.10 -9.33 -16.09
C LEU A 64 5.02 -9.60 -17.14
N GLU A 65 4.98 -8.82 -18.22
CA GLU A 65 4.01 -8.96 -19.31
C GLU A 65 4.07 -10.34 -20.00
N LEU A 66 5.23 -11.02 -19.98
CA LEU A 66 5.37 -12.39 -20.49
C LEU A 66 4.45 -13.40 -19.79
N PHE A 67 4.09 -13.15 -18.53
CA PHE A 67 3.24 -14.02 -17.72
C PHE A 67 1.81 -13.51 -17.59
N MET A 68 1.45 -12.46 -18.33
CA MET A 68 0.14 -11.83 -18.28
C MET A 68 -0.70 -12.13 -19.52
N SER A 69 -2.02 -12.13 -19.36
CA SER A 69 -2.91 -12.11 -20.52
C SER A 69 -2.77 -10.77 -21.28
N ALA A 70 -3.03 -10.76 -22.58
CA ALA A 70 -2.95 -9.54 -23.38
C ALA A 70 -3.90 -8.42 -22.90
N LYS A 71 -4.97 -8.78 -22.16
CA LYS A 71 -5.89 -7.81 -21.55
C LYS A 71 -5.25 -7.18 -20.30
N ASP A 72 -4.61 -8.01 -19.47
CA ASP A 72 -4.04 -7.61 -18.20
C ASP A 72 -2.76 -6.81 -18.41
N ALA A 73 -1.89 -7.23 -19.34
CA ALA A 73 -0.72 -6.47 -19.78
C ALA A 73 -1.11 -5.06 -20.22
N LYS A 74 -2.17 -4.90 -21.03
CA LYS A 74 -2.68 -3.58 -21.43
C LYS A 74 -3.19 -2.74 -20.26
N ALA A 75 -3.78 -3.36 -19.24
CA ALA A 75 -4.28 -2.65 -18.07
C ALA A 75 -3.12 -2.12 -17.23
N VAL A 76 -2.07 -2.93 -17.04
CA VAL A 76 -0.85 -2.53 -16.33
C VAL A 76 -0.08 -1.47 -17.12
N GLU A 77 0.10 -1.65 -18.43
CA GLU A 77 0.79 -0.70 -19.30
C GLU A 77 0.10 0.68 -19.30
N ALA A 78 -1.22 0.73 -19.17
CA ALA A 78 -1.98 1.98 -19.11
C ALA A 78 -1.73 2.79 -17.82
N VAL A 79 -1.35 2.13 -16.72
CA VAL A 79 -1.07 2.79 -15.43
C VAL A 79 0.40 3.15 -15.25
N PHE A 80 1.29 2.73 -16.15
CA PHE A 80 2.69 3.16 -16.17
C PHE A 80 2.97 4.22 -17.23
N SER A 81 3.94 5.10 -16.95
CA SER A 81 4.44 6.06 -17.93
C SER A 81 5.29 5.38 -19.00
N LYS A 82 5.51 6.10 -20.11
CA LYS A 82 6.62 5.77 -21.01
C LYS A 82 7.94 5.79 -20.25
N ALA A 83 8.88 4.97 -20.72
CA ALA A 83 10.24 4.94 -20.20
C ALA A 83 10.93 6.31 -20.37
N ASP A 84 11.63 6.75 -19.35
CA ASP A 84 12.50 7.92 -19.38
C ASP A 84 13.86 7.61 -20.04
N ASN A 85 14.81 8.55 -19.96
CA ASN A 85 16.16 8.39 -20.54
C ASN A 85 16.98 7.28 -19.86
N ASN A 86 16.57 6.83 -18.69
CA ASN A 86 17.20 5.78 -17.91
C ASN A 86 16.46 4.44 -18.08
N GLY A 87 15.45 4.38 -18.95
CA GLY A 87 14.63 3.19 -19.13
C GLY A 87 13.64 2.95 -18.00
N ILE A 88 13.38 3.95 -17.14
CA ILE A 88 12.52 3.82 -15.96
C ILE A 88 11.11 4.33 -16.30
N ARG A 89 10.10 3.56 -15.91
CA ARG A 89 8.67 3.88 -16.03
C ARG A 89 8.14 4.21 -14.65
N THR A 90 7.28 5.22 -14.56
CA THR A 90 6.68 5.68 -13.29
C THR A 90 5.20 5.33 -13.25
N TYR A 91 4.73 4.82 -12.12
CA TYR A 91 3.32 4.57 -11.86
C TYR A 91 2.51 5.87 -11.85
N LYS A 92 1.36 5.86 -12.52
CA LYS A 92 0.44 7.00 -12.71
C LYS A 92 -1.01 6.69 -12.32
N GLY A 93 -1.28 5.46 -11.87
CA GLY A 93 -2.61 5.05 -11.40
C GLY A 93 -2.93 5.61 -10.01
N THR A 94 -3.99 5.09 -9.41
CA THR A 94 -4.43 5.51 -8.06
C THR A 94 -3.80 4.66 -6.96
N GLU A 95 -3.60 5.24 -5.76
CA GLU A 95 -3.09 4.48 -4.59
C GLU A 95 -4.02 3.30 -4.21
N GLU A 96 -5.32 3.40 -4.48
CA GLU A 96 -6.29 2.32 -4.23
C GLU A 96 -6.08 1.12 -5.17
N GLU A 97 -5.72 1.36 -6.43
CA GLU A 97 -5.52 0.28 -7.42
C GLU A 97 -4.23 -0.52 -7.17
N ARG A 98 -3.23 0.12 -6.58
CA ARG A 98 -1.94 -0.48 -6.24
C ARG A 98 -1.85 -0.99 -4.80
N GLY A 99 -2.79 -0.63 -3.93
CA GLY A 99 -2.82 -1.09 -2.55
C GLY A 99 -2.99 -2.61 -2.45
N ASP A 100 -2.79 -3.17 -1.26
CA ASP A 100 -3.04 -4.59 -0.99
C ASP A 100 -4.51 -4.95 -1.35
N GLY A 101 -4.71 -5.96 -2.20
CA GLY A 101 -6.02 -6.33 -2.77
C GLY A 101 -6.57 -5.36 -3.82
N GLY A 102 -5.74 -4.42 -4.30
CA GLY A 102 -6.05 -3.54 -5.41
C GLY A 102 -6.00 -4.29 -6.75
N LYS A 103 -6.79 -3.85 -7.73
CA LYS A 103 -6.90 -4.55 -9.02
C LYS A 103 -5.55 -4.72 -9.73
N ILE A 104 -4.68 -3.71 -9.70
CA ILE A 104 -3.38 -3.78 -10.36
C ILE A 104 -2.44 -4.67 -9.54
N ALA A 105 -2.46 -4.56 -8.21
CA ALA A 105 -1.68 -5.44 -7.33
C ALA A 105 -2.03 -6.93 -7.53
N ASP A 106 -3.32 -7.26 -7.59
CA ASP A 106 -3.79 -8.63 -7.84
C ASP A 106 -3.35 -9.14 -9.21
N THR A 107 -3.37 -8.26 -10.21
CA THR A 107 -2.98 -8.60 -11.59
C THR A 107 -1.46 -8.84 -11.71
N MET A 108 -0.64 -8.09 -10.97
CA MET A 108 0.82 -8.19 -11.00
C MET A 108 1.38 -9.25 -10.05
N SER A 109 0.66 -9.59 -8.99
CA SER A 109 1.08 -10.51 -7.92
C SER A 109 1.65 -11.84 -8.42
N LEU A 110 0.96 -12.48 -9.38
CA LEU A 110 1.39 -13.76 -9.93
C LEU A 110 2.64 -13.59 -10.83
N PRO A 111 2.63 -12.74 -11.86
CA PRO A 111 3.84 -12.42 -12.63
C PRO A 111 5.04 -12.05 -11.76
N GLU A 112 4.88 -11.18 -10.76
CA GLU A 112 5.95 -10.75 -9.86
C GLU A 112 6.53 -11.93 -9.07
N THR A 113 5.66 -12.81 -8.55
CA THR A 113 6.10 -14.01 -7.83
C THR A 113 6.90 -14.93 -8.73
N VAL A 114 6.44 -15.15 -9.97
CA VAL A 114 7.11 -16.02 -10.94
C VAL A 114 8.45 -15.43 -11.35
N VAL A 115 8.48 -14.14 -11.71
CA VAL A 115 9.69 -13.41 -12.10
C VAL A 115 10.70 -13.36 -10.96
N LEU A 116 10.27 -13.08 -9.72
CA LEU A 116 11.14 -13.12 -8.54
C LEU A 116 11.76 -14.51 -8.36
N SER A 117 10.95 -15.56 -8.48
CA SER A 117 11.42 -16.95 -8.35
C SER A 117 12.45 -17.31 -9.42
N LEU A 118 12.21 -16.87 -10.66
CA LEU A 118 13.14 -17.05 -11.78
C LEU A 118 14.42 -16.24 -11.59
N ASN A 119 14.34 -15.01 -11.09
CA ASN A 119 15.53 -14.19 -10.80
C ASN A 119 16.38 -14.77 -9.66
N GLN A 120 15.77 -15.48 -8.71
CA GLN A 120 16.49 -16.24 -7.67
C GLN A 120 17.10 -17.55 -8.22
N GLY A 121 16.71 -17.94 -9.44
CA GLY A 121 17.20 -19.08 -10.19
C GLY A 121 16.53 -20.38 -9.77
N ILE A 122 15.83 -21.01 -10.70
CA ILE A 122 15.21 -22.33 -10.53
C ILE A 122 16.18 -23.39 -11.04
N ASP A 123 16.48 -24.41 -10.24
CA ASP A 123 17.33 -25.52 -10.69
C ASP A 123 16.66 -26.22 -11.89
N ALA A 124 17.38 -26.31 -13.01
CA ALA A 124 16.84 -26.86 -14.26
C ALA A 124 16.30 -28.29 -14.10
N ASP A 125 16.94 -29.07 -13.22
CA ASP A 125 16.53 -30.44 -12.87
C ASP A 125 15.14 -30.51 -12.20
N SER A 126 14.75 -29.48 -11.45
CA SER A 126 13.44 -29.42 -10.78
C SER A 126 12.29 -29.12 -11.76
N MET A 127 12.60 -28.52 -12.92
CA MET A 127 11.60 -28.17 -13.93
C MET A 127 11.26 -29.34 -14.86
N GLY A 128 12.20 -30.28 -15.05
CA GLY A 128 11.96 -31.53 -15.78
C GLY A 128 10.92 -32.42 -15.09
N ASP A 129 10.95 -32.45 -13.76
CA ASP A 129 9.98 -33.22 -12.96
C ASP A 129 8.57 -32.57 -12.94
N MET A 130 8.49 -31.24 -13.08
CA MET A 130 7.23 -30.48 -13.07
C MET A 130 6.51 -30.46 -14.43
N THR A 131 7.25 -30.56 -15.54
CA THR A 131 6.70 -30.59 -16.90
C THR A 131 6.32 -32.00 -17.38
N GLY A 132 6.51 -33.02 -16.53
CA GLY A 132 6.30 -34.42 -16.91
C GLY A 132 7.31 -34.93 -17.94
N ALA A 133 8.38 -34.17 -18.20
CA ALA A 133 9.54 -34.63 -18.94
C ALA A 133 10.41 -35.48 -18.02
N SER A 134 9.88 -36.63 -17.61
CA SER A 134 10.65 -37.66 -16.93
C SER A 134 11.91 -37.94 -17.73
N THR A 135 13.08 -37.62 -17.16
CA THR A 135 14.32 -38.41 -17.30
C THR A 135 14.57 -39.08 -18.67
N GLU A 136 14.38 -38.36 -19.78
CA GLU A 136 14.87 -38.77 -21.10
C GLU A 136 16.02 -37.87 -21.58
N ALA A 137 16.36 -36.82 -20.81
CA ALA A 137 17.46 -35.91 -21.13
C ALA A 137 18.81 -36.28 -20.48
N SER A 138 18.85 -37.26 -19.57
CA SER A 138 20.08 -37.62 -18.82
C SER A 138 20.88 -38.78 -19.42
N ASP A 139 20.46 -39.37 -20.54
CA ASP A 139 21.23 -40.43 -21.21
C ASP A 139 21.62 -40.00 -22.63
N GLY A 140 22.77 -39.33 -22.77
CA GLY A 140 23.58 -39.28 -24.00
C GLY A 140 22.92 -38.84 -25.31
N GLY A 141 21.72 -38.23 -25.28
CA GLY A 141 20.85 -38.03 -26.44
C GLY A 141 20.70 -36.59 -26.88
N ALA A 142 21.75 -35.77 -26.86
CA ALA A 142 21.75 -34.42 -27.45
C ALA A 142 21.73 -34.43 -29.00
N ALA A 143 21.02 -35.38 -29.60
CA ALA A 143 20.98 -35.62 -31.04
C ALA A 143 19.58 -36.03 -31.51
N GLN A 144 18.53 -35.35 -31.07
CA GLN A 144 17.20 -35.36 -31.72
C GLN A 144 16.57 -33.99 -31.40
N ALA A 145 16.36 -33.06 -32.33
CA ALA A 145 16.02 -33.18 -33.74
C ALA A 145 16.75 -32.12 -34.60
N MET A 146 17.86 -32.51 -35.23
CA MET A 146 18.15 -31.98 -36.56
C MET A 146 17.37 -32.85 -37.56
N PRO A 147 16.65 -32.28 -38.54
CA PRO A 147 15.93 -33.07 -39.52
C PRO A 147 16.92 -33.95 -40.25
N THR A 148 16.48 -35.15 -40.62
CA THR A 148 17.26 -35.98 -41.54
C THR A 148 17.57 -35.19 -42.83
N PRO A 149 18.69 -35.45 -43.52
CA PRO A 149 19.07 -34.72 -44.74
C PRO A 149 17.97 -34.67 -45.81
N GLU A 150 17.08 -35.67 -45.82
CA GLU A 150 15.91 -35.74 -46.71
C GLU A 150 14.76 -34.81 -46.29
N GLN A 151 14.58 -34.55 -44.98
CA GLN A 151 13.58 -33.61 -44.46
C GLN A 151 14.03 -32.14 -44.60
N MET A 152 15.34 -31.87 -44.57
CA MET A 152 15.90 -30.54 -44.88
C MET A 152 15.70 -30.14 -46.35
N ALA A 153 15.64 -31.12 -47.27
CA ALA A 153 15.44 -30.87 -48.70
C ALA A 153 13.97 -30.61 -49.10
N ALA A 154 13.01 -30.99 -48.24
CA ALA A 154 11.57 -30.81 -48.46
C ALA A 154 10.99 -29.56 -47.76
N MET A 155 11.79 -28.88 -46.92
CA MET A 155 11.39 -27.68 -46.21
C MET A 155 11.52 -26.43 -47.09
N THR A 156 10.58 -25.51 -46.95
CA THR A 156 10.71 -24.19 -47.58
C THR A 156 11.90 -23.44 -46.96
N PRO A 157 12.51 -22.48 -47.67
CA PRO A 157 13.58 -21.63 -47.12
C PRO A 157 13.18 -20.95 -45.79
N GLU A 158 11.90 -20.64 -45.62
CA GLU A 158 11.34 -20.05 -44.39
C GLU A 158 11.34 -21.04 -43.21
N GLN A 159 10.98 -22.30 -43.42
CA GLN A 159 11.00 -23.32 -42.37
C GLN A 159 12.41 -23.67 -41.92
N LEU A 160 13.39 -23.63 -42.85
CA LEU A 160 14.80 -23.82 -42.54
C LEU A 160 15.36 -22.65 -41.71
N ALA A 161 14.96 -21.42 -42.03
CA ALA A 161 15.33 -20.22 -41.28
C ALA A 161 14.73 -20.23 -39.86
N GLU A 162 13.46 -20.62 -39.72
CA GLU A 162 12.79 -20.75 -38.43
C GLU A 162 13.46 -21.82 -37.54
N MET A 163 13.91 -22.93 -38.14
CA MET A 163 14.64 -23.98 -37.44
C MET A 163 16.04 -23.54 -37.01
N GLN A 164 16.76 -22.81 -37.86
CA GLN A 164 18.05 -22.23 -37.48
C GLN A 164 17.88 -21.19 -36.36
N GLN A 165 16.83 -20.38 -36.41
CA GLN A 165 16.52 -19.41 -35.36
C GLN A 165 16.22 -20.11 -34.03
N LYS A 166 15.38 -21.15 -34.03
CA LYS A 166 15.10 -21.96 -32.82
C LYS A 166 16.36 -22.67 -32.30
N ALA A 167 17.19 -23.22 -33.18
CA ALA A 167 18.45 -23.86 -32.79
C ALA A 167 19.45 -22.85 -32.19
N ALA A 168 19.56 -21.65 -32.78
CA ALA A 168 20.41 -20.58 -32.25
C ALA A 168 19.92 -20.09 -30.90
N ALA A 169 18.60 -19.93 -30.74
CA ALA A 169 17.98 -19.57 -29.47
C ALA A 169 18.21 -20.62 -28.38
N ALA A 170 18.15 -21.91 -28.73
CA ALA A 170 18.37 -23.01 -27.79
C ALA A 170 19.83 -23.03 -27.33
N GLN A 171 20.76 -22.75 -28.24
CA GLN A 171 22.17 -22.60 -27.89
C GLN A 171 22.44 -21.37 -27.01
N SER A 172 21.81 -20.23 -27.28
CA SER A 172 21.95 -19.04 -26.42
C SER A 172 21.34 -19.25 -25.04
N MET A 173 20.18 -19.90 -24.97
CA MET A 173 19.54 -20.26 -23.71
C MET A 173 20.44 -21.22 -22.90
N GLN A 174 20.96 -22.28 -23.52
CA GLN A 174 21.84 -23.24 -22.85
C GLN A 174 23.10 -22.56 -22.31
N LYS A 175 23.75 -21.70 -23.11
CA LYS A 175 24.90 -20.92 -22.65
C LYS A 175 24.57 -20.02 -21.47
N GLN A 176 23.38 -19.43 -21.45
CA GLN A 176 22.94 -18.58 -20.35
C GLN A 176 22.66 -19.40 -19.08
N ILE A 177 22.05 -20.58 -19.20
CA ILE A 177 21.85 -21.52 -18.09
C ILE A 177 23.20 -21.96 -17.51
N ASP A 178 24.16 -22.31 -18.37
CA ASP A 178 25.51 -22.68 -17.95
C ASP A 178 26.23 -21.51 -17.24
N ALA A 179 26.05 -20.28 -17.75
CA ALA A 179 26.60 -19.06 -17.15
C ALA A 179 25.95 -18.73 -15.78
N ASP A 180 24.66 -19.02 -15.62
CA ASP A 180 23.91 -18.86 -14.38
C ASP A 180 24.06 -20.08 -13.43
N GLY A 181 25.00 -20.99 -13.72
CA GLY A 181 25.38 -22.11 -12.85
C GLY A 181 24.41 -23.29 -12.87
N GLY A 182 23.74 -23.53 -14.00
CA GLY A 182 22.74 -24.59 -14.16
C GLY A 182 21.32 -24.16 -13.78
N LYS A 183 21.12 -22.86 -13.50
CA LYS A 183 19.82 -22.31 -13.09
C LYS A 183 19.09 -21.66 -14.26
N ILE A 184 17.78 -21.85 -14.29
CA ILE A 184 16.87 -21.15 -15.20
C ILE A 184 16.54 -19.80 -14.58
N THR A 185 16.86 -18.72 -15.29
CA THR A 185 16.63 -17.33 -14.91
C THR A 185 15.73 -16.64 -15.91
N MET A 186 15.25 -15.43 -15.60
CA MET A 186 14.49 -14.64 -16.57
C MET A 186 15.29 -14.37 -17.86
N LYS A 187 16.62 -14.25 -17.77
CA LYS A 187 17.48 -14.03 -18.94
C LYS A 187 17.45 -15.22 -19.89
N SER A 188 17.57 -16.45 -19.38
CA SER A 188 17.50 -17.64 -20.21
C SER A 188 16.08 -17.87 -20.74
N LEU A 189 15.05 -17.56 -19.95
CA LEU A 189 13.66 -17.65 -20.38
C LEU A 189 13.33 -16.66 -21.51
N ARG A 190 13.77 -15.41 -21.39
CA ARG A 190 13.57 -14.36 -22.40
C ARG A 190 14.17 -14.77 -23.75
N LEU A 191 15.40 -15.32 -23.74
CA LEU A 191 16.03 -15.89 -24.95
C LEU A 191 15.20 -17.02 -25.58
N GLY A 192 14.48 -17.80 -24.76
CA GLY A 192 13.57 -18.85 -25.23
C GLY A 192 12.32 -18.30 -25.91
N VAL A 193 11.73 -17.26 -25.35
CA VAL A 193 10.54 -16.61 -25.91
C VAL A 193 10.90 -15.86 -27.19
N GLU A 194 11.95 -15.03 -27.16
CA GLU A 194 12.45 -14.29 -28.34
C GLU A 194 12.88 -15.24 -29.47
N GLY A 195 13.40 -16.42 -29.09
CA GLY A 195 13.76 -17.50 -29.99
C GLY A 195 12.61 -18.31 -30.58
N GLY A 196 11.37 -18.05 -30.16
CA GLY A 196 10.20 -18.83 -30.55
C GLY A 196 10.21 -20.28 -30.03
N LEU A 197 11.03 -20.58 -29.02
CA LEU A 197 11.08 -21.89 -28.37
C LEU A 197 9.97 -22.05 -27.33
N ILE A 198 9.58 -20.94 -26.70
CA ILE A 198 8.56 -20.90 -25.67
C ILE A 198 7.47 -19.93 -26.12
N ASP A 199 6.24 -20.42 -26.20
CA ASP A 199 5.08 -19.59 -26.51
C ASP A 199 4.61 -18.84 -25.24
N GLN A 200 4.34 -17.54 -25.38
CA GLN A 200 3.87 -16.70 -24.27
C GLN A 200 2.58 -17.26 -23.66
N GLY A 201 1.66 -17.80 -24.47
CA GLY A 201 0.43 -18.41 -23.99
C GLY A 201 0.68 -19.59 -23.06
N LYS A 202 1.72 -20.40 -23.32
CA LYS A 202 2.13 -21.49 -22.44
C LYS A 202 2.77 -21.00 -21.13
N LEU A 203 3.43 -19.85 -21.14
CA LEU A 203 3.95 -19.23 -19.91
C LEU A 203 2.82 -18.72 -19.02
N VAL A 204 1.82 -18.08 -19.62
CA VAL A 204 0.62 -17.63 -18.91
C VAL A 204 -0.14 -18.84 -18.34
N GLU A 205 -0.31 -19.91 -19.12
CA GLU A 205 -0.95 -21.15 -18.65
C GLU A 205 -0.15 -21.79 -17.51
N GLY A 206 1.17 -21.93 -17.65
CA GLY A 206 2.04 -22.48 -16.62
C GLY A 206 2.06 -21.65 -15.33
N ALA A 207 2.00 -20.32 -15.45
CA ALA A 207 1.88 -19.42 -14.29
C ALA A 207 0.54 -19.61 -13.57
N ASN A 208 -0.57 -19.70 -14.32
CA ASN A 208 -1.90 -19.96 -13.73
C ASN A 208 -1.97 -21.34 -13.07
N ASP A 209 -1.42 -22.38 -13.71
CA ASP A 209 -1.34 -23.73 -13.13
C ASP A 209 -0.50 -23.76 -11.84
N MET A 210 0.58 -22.98 -11.79
CA MET A 210 1.38 -22.81 -10.59
C MET A 210 0.57 -22.11 -9.49
N ALA A 211 -0.20 -21.07 -9.83
CA ALA A 211 -1.09 -20.39 -8.91
C ALA A 211 -2.13 -21.35 -8.32
N ASP A 212 -2.77 -22.16 -9.17
CA ASP A 212 -3.79 -23.13 -8.77
C ASP A 212 -3.21 -24.23 -7.86
N LYS A 213 -1.99 -24.71 -8.14
CA LYS A 213 -1.29 -25.71 -7.32
C LYS A 213 -0.77 -25.16 -6.00
N MET A 214 -0.36 -23.90 -5.97
CA MET A 214 0.04 -23.22 -4.74
C MET A 214 -1.15 -22.84 -3.86
N GLY A 215 -2.37 -23.00 -4.38
CA GLY A 215 -3.59 -22.52 -3.74
C GLY A 215 -3.57 -20.99 -3.63
N SER A 216 -4.62 -20.40 -3.07
CA SER A 216 -4.57 -18.99 -2.68
C SER A 216 -3.47 -18.81 -1.63
N MET A 217 -2.24 -18.51 -2.07
CA MET A 217 -1.20 -17.98 -1.19
C MET A 217 -1.86 -16.89 -0.35
N SER A 218 -1.73 -16.96 0.98
CA SER A 218 -2.37 -15.96 1.82
C SER A 218 -1.93 -14.57 1.37
N GLY A 219 -2.84 -13.59 1.33
CA GLY A 219 -2.53 -12.24 0.82
C GLY A 219 -1.25 -11.66 1.41
N SER A 220 -0.96 -11.95 2.68
CA SER A 220 0.30 -11.57 3.34
C SER A 220 1.57 -12.14 2.71
N ILE A 221 1.58 -13.39 2.25
CA ILE A 221 2.75 -14.02 1.62
C ILE A 221 2.99 -13.44 0.23
N VAL A 222 1.90 -13.21 -0.50
CA VAL A 222 1.93 -12.55 -1.81
C VAL A 222 2.49 -11.15 -1.67
N THR A 223 1.93 -10.35 -0.76
CA THR A 223 2.37 -8.98 -0.49
C THR A 223 3.83 -8.92 -0.05
N GLN A 224 4.29 -9.85 0.80
CA GLN A 224 5.69 -9.91 1.20
C GLN A 224 6.65 -10.25 0.04
N ARG A 225 6.22 -11.12 -0.89
CA ARG A 225 6.99 -11.41 -2.11
C ARG A 225 7.02 -10.23 -3.07
N ALA A 226 5.87 -9.58 -3.30
CA ALA A 226 5.78 -8.37 -4.11
C ALA A 226 6.69 -7.26 -3.55
N VAL A 227 6.64 -7.02 -2.24
CA VAL A 227 7.56 -6.08 -1.56
C VAL A 227 9.03 -6.47 -1.79
N SER A 228 9.38 -7.75 -1.70
CA SER A 228 10.75 -8.22 -1.95
C SER A 228 11.18 -7.98 -3.40
N TYR A 229 10.27 -8.20 -4.36
CA TYR A 229 10.48 -7.89 -5.77
C TYR A 229 10.73 -6.39 -5.98
N VAL A 230 9.90 -5.52 -5.39
CA VAL A 230 10.07 -4.07 -5.45
C VAL A 230 11.41 -3.63 -4.84
N GLN A 231 11.84 -4.24 -3.72
CA GLN A 231 13.16 -3.95 -3.14
C GLN A 231 14.29 -4.27 -4.09
N ASP A 232 14.25 -5.43 -4.76
CA ASP A 232 15.29 -5.83 -5.71
C ASP A 232 15.26 -4.97 -6.97
N GLU A 233 14.06 -4.57 -7.41
CA GLU A 233 13.86 -3.65 -8.52
C GLU A 233 14.47 -2.27 -8.23
N TYR A 234 14.22 -1.72 -7.03
CA TYR A 234 14.81 -0.46 -6.57
C TYR A 234 16.34 -0.54 -6.46
N LYS A 235 16.89 -1.63 -5.90
CA LYS A 235 18.34 -1.84 -5.87
C LYS A 235 18.95 -1.86 -7.27
N ALA A 236 18.29 -2.51 -8.22
CA ALA A 236 18.77 -2.58 -9.59
C ALA A 236 18.59 -1.25 -10.37
N GLN A 237 17.72 -0.35 -9.90
CA GLN A 237 17.69 1.07 -10.31
C GLN A 237 18.76 1.92 -9.61
N GLY A 238 19.53 1.36 -8.68
CA GLY A 238 20.54 2.06 -7.88
C GLY A 238 19.98 2.82 -6.68
N ILE A 239 18.71 2.59 -6.32
CA ILE A 239 18.06 3.15 -5.14
C ILE A 239 18.40 2.26 -3.94
N ASP A 240 18.99 2.83 -2.90
CA ASP A 240 19.26 2.10 -1.66
C ASP A 240 17.93 1.88 -0.90
N PRO A 241 17.57 0.62 -0.55
CA PRO A 241 16.39 0.35 0.28
C PRO A 241 16.38 1.13 1.60
N ALA A 242 17.55 1.43 2.17
CA ALA A 242 17.65 2.21 3.39
C ALA A 242 17.17 3.66 3.20
N ASP A 243 17.38 4.25 2.02
CA ASP A 243 16.93 5.61 1.73
C ASP A 243 15.40 5.67 1.60
N VAL A 244 14.80 4.66 0.96
CA VAL A 244 13.34 4.51 0.85
C VAL A 244 12.71 4.35 2.22
N GLN A 245 13.29 3.45 3.04
CA GLN A 245 12.87 3.23 4.42
C GLN A 245 12.94 4.53 5.24
N ASN A 246 14.10 5.20 5.24
CA ASN A 246 14.30 6.42 6.03
C ASN A 246 13.39 7.56 5.59
N ALA A 247 13.15 7.72 4.28
CA ALA A 247 12.22 8.71 3.76
C ALA A 247 10.78 8.43 4.23
N TYR A 248 10.35 7.16 4.19
CA TYR A 248 9.03 6.75 4.67
C TYR A 248 8.87 7.02 6.18
N LEU A 249 9.82 6.54 7.00
CA LEU A 249 9.79 6.77 8.45
C LEU A 249 9.83 8.26 8.79
N GLY A 250 10.64 9.06 8.09
CA GLY A 250 10.72 10.50 8.28
C GLY A 250 9.39 11.21 8.00
N ARG A 251 8.72 10.83 6.91
CA ARG A 251 7.39 11.36 6.56
C ARG A 251 6.34 10.98 7.59
N MET A 252 6.32 9.73 8.05
CA MET A 252 5.39 9.25 9.07
C MET A 252 5.62 9.91 10.43
N ALA A 253 6.88 9.99 10.88
CA ALA A 253 7.23 10.67 12.12
C ALA A 253 6.80 12.15 12.10
N THR A 254 7.01 12.84 10.98
CA THR A 254 6.58 14.24 10.79
C THR A 254 5.05 14.37 10.85
N THR A 255 4.34 13.44 10.19
CA THR A 255 2.86 13.42 10.17
C THR A 255 2.30 13.21 11.58
N MET A 256 2.83 12.24 12.32
CA MET A 256 2.42 11.98 13.70
C MET A 256 2.72 13.15 14.63
N PHE A 257 3.91 13.76 14.51
CA PHE A 257 4.25 14.93 15.30
C PHE A 257 3.30 16.10 15.00
N GLY A 258 2.95 16.31 13.73
CA GLY A 258 1.94 17.29 13.32
C GLY A 258 0.57 17.03 13.93
N LEU A 259 0.10 15.77 13.92
CA LEU A 259 -1.18 15.39 14.53
C LEU A 259 -1.20 15.61 16.04
N CYS A 260 -0.11 15.26 16.74
CA CYS A 260 0.04 15.53 18.17
C CYS A 260 0.00 17.04 18.48
N LEU A 261 0.63 17.88 17.65
CA LEU A 261 0.56 19.33 17.83
C LEU A 261 -0.87 19.87 17.61
N VAL A 262 -1.58 19.35 16.61
CA VAL A 262 -2.97 19.72 16.35
C VAL A 262 -3.86 19.30 17.52
N SER A 263 -3.72 18.08 18.03
CA SER A 263 -4.53 17.60 19.17
C SER A 263 -4.23 18.39 20.45
N LEU A 264 -2.97 18.74 20.70
CA LEU A 264 -2.56 19.60 21.81
C LEU A 264 -3.22 20.98 21.72
N VAL A 265 -3.11 21.67 20.57
CA VAL A 265 -3.69 23.00 20.38
C VAL A 265 -5.22 22.94 20.50
N ALA A 266 -5.87 21.96 19.88
CA ALA A 266 -7.32 21.78 19.96
C ALA A 266 -7.78 21.55 21.41
N THR A 267 -7.03 20.77 22.20
CA THR A 267 -7.32 20.51 23.61
C THR A 267 -7.21 21.78 24.45
N ILE A 268 -6.14 22.57 24.26
CA ILE A 268 -5.95 23.85 24.95
C ILE A 268 -7.09 24.83 24.61
N LEU A 269 -7.42 24.96 23.33
CA LEU A 269 -8.51 25.83 22.86
C LEU A 269 -9.87 25.39 23.42
N THR A 270 -10.12 24.08 23.48
CA THR A 270 -11.35 23.53 24.09
C THR A 270 -11.44 23.95 25.56
N GLY A 271 -10.36 23.78 26.32
CA GLY A 271 -10.31 24.22 27.73
C GLY A 271 -10.55 25.72 27.90
N ALA A 272 -9.95 26.55 27.02
CA ALA A 272 -10.13 27.99 27.02
C ALA A 272 -11.58 28.41 26.72
N VAL A 273 -12.19 27.80 25.69
CA VAL A 273 -13.60 28.05 25.33
C VAL A 273 -14.53 27.60 26.44
N ALA A 274 -14.30 26.42 27.03
CA ALA A 274 -15.08 25.89 28.13
C ALA A 274 -15.01 26.82 29.36
N SER A 275 -13.81 27.20 29.78
CA SER A 275 -13.59 28.10 30.94
C SER A 275 -14.24 29.47 30.73
N ARG A 276 -14.08 30.07 29.53
CA ARG A 276 -14.69 31.36 29.20
C ARG A 276 -16.21 31.28 29.18
N THR A 277 -16.77 30.17 28.68
CA THR A 277 -18.21 29.95 28.63
C THR A 277 -18.79 29.75 30.03
N ALA A 278 -18.15 28.95 30.89
CA ALA A 278 -18.54 28.75 32.28
C ALA A 278 -18.55 30.06 33.07
N CYS A 279 -17.47 30.86 32.97
CA CYS A 279 -17.38 32.18 33.60
C CYS A 279 -18.49 33.14 33.11
N SER A 280 -18.80 33.13 31.81
CA SER A 280 -19.87 33.97 31.26
C SER A 280 -21.25 33.55 31.75
N ILE A 281 -21.53 32.25 31.82
CA ILE A 281 -22.78 31.71 32.36
C ILE A 281 -22.92 32.08 33.84
N ALA A 282 -21.86 31.91 34.64
CA ALA A 282 -21.87 32.25 36.06
C ALA A 282 -22.12 33.75 36.28
N ARG A 283 -21.50 34.63 35.46
CA ARG A 283 -21.72 36.08 35.50
C ARG A 283 -23.18 36.44 35.19
N ASP A 284 -23.74 35.85 34.14
CA ASP A 284 -25.11 36.16 33.71
C ASP A 284 -26.13 35.62 34.72
N LEU A 285 -25.91 34.42 35.27
CA LEU A 285 -26.72 33.84 36.34
C LEU A 285 -26.68 34.70 37.61
N ARG A 286 -25.51 35.22 37.98
CA ARG A 286 -25.36 36.15 39.12
C ARG A 286 -26.17 37.42 38.91
N ARG A 287 -26.11 38.00 37.72
CA ARG A 287 -26.87 39.21 37.37
C ARG A 287 -28.38 38.97 37.40
N GLU A 288 -28.86 37.88 36.80
CA GLU A 288 -30.29 37.56 36.74
C GLU A 288 -30.86 37.24 38.13
N THR A 289 -30.12 36.46 38.93
CA THR A 289 -30.53 36.10 40.30
C THR A 289 -30.57 37.34 41.20
N PHE A 290 -29.54 38.19 41.15
CA PHE A 290 -29.50 39.44 41.91
C PHE A 290 -30.65 40.38 41.54
N ASN A 291 -30.87 40.61 40.24
CA ASN A 291 -31.98 41.44 39.77
C ASN A 291 -33.34 40.91 40.24
N LYS A 292 -33.51 39.58 40.28
CA LYS A 292 -34.77 39.00 40.73
C LYS A 292 -35.02 39.21 42.22
N VAL A 293 -33.98 39.06 43.04
CA VAL A 293 -34.05 39.30 44.49
C VAL A 293 -34.37 40.77 44.80
N MET A 294 -33.80 41.72 44.04
CA MET A 294 -34.06 43.15 44.22
C MET A 294 -35.51 43.57 43.93
N HIS A 295 -36.29 42.76 43.20
CA HIS A 295 -37.69 43.04 42.91
C HIS A 295 -38.68 42.35 43.88
N PHE A 296 -38.18 41.66 44.91
CA PHE A 296 -39.04 41.05 45.92
C PHE A 296 -39.67 42.10 46.83
N SER A 297 -40.95 41.89 47.15
CA SER A 297 -41.65 42.67 48.15
C SER A 297 -41.15 42.33 49.57
N PRO A 298 -41.37 43.22 50.56
CA PRO A 298 -41.00 42.95 51.95
C PRO A 298 -41.58 41.64 52.51
N ALA A 299 -42.79 41.26 52.09
CA ALA A 299 -43.43 39.99 52.48
C ALA A 299 -42.70 38.76 51.90
N GLU A 300 -42.20 38.84 50.66
CA GLU A 300 -41.45 37.76 50.03
C GLU A 300 -40.04 37.62 50.64
N VAL A 301 -39.37 38.74 50.94
CA VAL A 301 -38.09 38.74 51.63
C VAL A 301 -38.22 38.10 53.02
N GLY A 302 -39.30 38.41 53.75
CA GLY A 302 -39.61 37.77 55.03
C GLY A 302 -39.83 36.26 54.91
N LYS A 303 -40.48 35.80 53.84
CA LYS A 303 -40.72 34.36 53.58
C LYS A 303 -39.45 33.59 53.24
N PHE A 304 -38.57 34.16 52.41
CA PHE A 304 -37.34 33.49 51.99
C PHE A 304 -36.16 33.70 52.94
N SER A 305 -36.25 34.65 53.87
CA SER A 305 -35.15 35.12 54.74
C SER A 305 -33.98 35.74 53.97
N GLN A 306 -33.54 36.91 54.43
CA GLN A 306 -32.41 37.64 53.86
C GLN A 306 -31.13 36.80 53.82
N ALA A 307 -30.87 35.99 54.85
CA ALA A 307 -29.69 35.13 54.93
C ALA A 307 -29.66 34.06 53.82
N SER A 308 -30.81 33.43 53.54
CA SER A 308 -30.94 32.42 52.48
C SER A 308 -30.74 33.03 51.09
N LEU A 309 -31.30 34.22 50.86
CA LEU A 309 -31.15 34.95 49.60
C LEU A 309 -29.69 35.35 49.34
N ILE A 310 -28.94 35.72 50.38
CA ILE A 310 -27.50 36.00 50.27
C ILE A 310 -26.75 34.74 49.86
N THR A 311 -26.96 33.61 50.54
CA THR A 311 -26.27 32.34 50.23
C THR A 311 -26.54 31.88 48.79
N ARG A 312 -27.78 32.02 48.30
CA ARG A 312 -28.14 31.69 46.91
C ARG A 312 -27.49 32.61 45.87
N CYS A 313 -27.26 33.88 46.22
CA CYS A 313 -26.61 34.84 45.32
C CYS A 313 -25.08 34.70 45.28
N THR A 314 -24.48 34.04 46.27
CA THR A 314 -23.02 33.91 46.40
C THR A 314 -22.56 32.46 46.21
N ASN A 315 -22.86 31.59 47.17
CA ASN A 315 -22.34 30.24 47.27
C ASN A 315 -22.88 29.34 46.14
N ASP A 316 -24.18 29.37 45.88
CA ASP A 316 -24.78 28.50 44.85
C ASP A 316 -24.25 28.82 43.44
N ILE A 317 -23.93 30.09 43.17
CA ILE A 317 -23.35 30.49 41.89
C ILE A 317 -21.88 30.10 41.79
N GLN A 318 -21.13 30.11 42.91
CA GLN A 318 -19.75 29.60 42.94
C GLN A 318 -19.70 28.10 42.68
N GLN A 319 -20.65 27.32 43.19
CA GLN A 319 -20.71 25.86 42.94
C GLN A 319 -21.08 25.51 41.49
N ILE A 320 -21.73 26.42 40.77
CA ILE A 320 -22.08 26.24 39.35
C ILE A 320 -20.92 26.63 38.42
N GLN A 321 -20.03 27.50 38.87
CA GLN A 321 -18.87 28.01 38.13
C GLN A 321 -17.73 26.99 38.09
#